data_AF-A0A9D7ZUV7-F1
#
_entry.id   AF-A0A9D7ZUV7-F1
#
_cell.length_a   1.000
_cell.length_b   1.000
_cell.length_c   1.000
_cell.angle_alpha   90.00
_cell.angle_beta   90.00
_cell.angle_gamma   90.00
#
_symmetry.space_group_name_H-M   'P 1'
#
loop_
_entity.id
_entity.type
_entity.pdbx_description
1 polymer ?
#
loop_
_entity_poly.entity_id
_entity_poly.type
_entity_poly.pdbx_seq_one_letter_code
_entity_poly.pdbx_strand_id
1 'polypeptide(L)'
;MVEIKGIEIKSGFSNLIRKTMGGKKGCTHLAHLVMIMGQEIVHGWLTHKRKNKSAVPENIENFHGKNFILNPCRMWVKDGPRMKNLKQALQKNKHL
;
A
#
# COMPACT_ATOMS: atom_id res chain seq x y z
N MET A 1 27.48 -3.01 14.02
CA MET A 1 26.68 -3.90 13.16
C MET A 1 25.38 -3.17 12.85
N VAL A 2 24.98 -3.06 11.58
CA VAL A 2 23.70 -2.45 11.21
C VAL A 2 22.60 -3.43 11.57
N GLU A 3 21.75 -3.07 12.52
CA GLU A 3 20.73 -3.99 13.02
C GLU A 3 19.32 -3.47 12.70
N ILE A 4 18.58 -4.27 11.93
CA ILE A 4 17.15 -4.08 11.70
C ILE A 4 16.42 -4.93 12.72
N LYS A 5 15.84 -4.28 13.73
CA LYS A 5 15.01 -4.93 14.74
C LYS A 5 13.69 -4.17 14.87
N GLY A 6 12.58 -4.90 14.71
CA GLY A 6 11.23 -4.36 14.97
C GLY A 6 10.80 -3.21 14.06
N ILE A 7 11.30 -3.14 12.82
CA ILE A 7 10.90 -2.07 11.89
C ILE A 7 9.49 -2.34 11.36
N GLU A 8 8.60 -1.37 11.52
CA GLU A 8 7.27 -1.37 10.93
C GLU A 8 7.31 -1.03 9.43
N ILE A 9 6.57 -1.79 8.61
CA ILE A 9 6.40 -1.50 7.18
C ILE A 9 5.33 -0.41 7.01
N LYS A 10 5.78 0.84 6.84
CA LYS A 10 4.92 2.00 6.61
C LYS A 10 5.54 3.00 5.64
N SER A 11 4.86 4.12 5.40
CA SER A 11 5.41 5.22 4.60
C SER A 11 6.83 5.59 5.06
N GLY A 12 7.78 5.65 4.12
CA GLY A 12 9.19 5.90 4.41
C GLY A 12 10.05 4.65 4.69
N PHE A 13 9.47 3.44 4.70
CA PHE A 13 10.21 2.18 4.92
C PHE A 13 11.47 2.05 4.05
N SER A 14 11.34 2.22 2.73
CA SER A 14 12.49 2.10 1.81
C SER A 14 13.61 3.11 2.10
N ASN A 15 13.25 4.32 2.54
CA ASN A 15 14.23 5.34 2.94
C ASN A 15 14.94 4.93 4.23
N LEU A 16 14.21 4.36 5.19
CA LEU A 16 14.78 3.84 6.43
C LEU A 16 15.76 2.70 6.13
N ILE A 17 15.37 1.70 5.33
CA ILE A 17 16.26 0.59 4.93
C ILE A 17 17.52 1.11 4.24
N ARG A 18 17.38 2.06 3.32
CA ARG A 18 18.52 2.64 2.60
C ARG A 18 19.47 3.41 3.52
N LYS A 19 18.96 4.15 4.50
CA LYS A 19 19.77 4.86 5.49
C LYS A 19 20.47 3.92 6.46
N THR A 20 19.80 2.84 6.85
CA THR A 20 20.29 1.89 7.84
C THR A 20 21.31 0.93 7.20
N MET A 21 20.95 0.27 6.09
CA MET A 21 21.73 -0.82 5.48
C MET A 21 22.45 -0.45 4.17
N GLY A 22 22.11 0.69 3.57
CA GLY A 22 22.67 1.10 2.28
C GLY A 22 23.98 1.87 2.39
N GLY A 23 24.51 2.27 1.24
CA GLY A 23 25.71 3.09 1.13
C GLY A 23 27.01 2.29 1.23
N LYS A 24 28.15 3.00 1.33
CA LYS A 24 29.49 2.41 1.27
C LYS A 24 29.87 1.54 2.48
N LYS A 25 29.12 1.66 3.59
CA LYS A 25 29.36 0.94 4.86
C LYS A 25 28.42 -0.25 5.08
N GLY A 26 27.48 -0.49 4.16
CA GLY A 26 26.53 -1.59 4.21
C GLY A 26 26.51 -2.40 2.91
N CYS A 27 25.66 -3.42 2.84
CA CYS A 27 25.52 -4.26 1.63
C CYS A 27 24.31 -3.80 0.82
N THR A 28 24.55 -3.20 -0.35
CA THR A 28 23.49 -2.77 -1.26
C THR A 28 22.57 -3.91 -1.67
N HIS A 29 23.10 -5.12 -1.86
CA HIS A 29 22.30 -6.31 -2.18
C HIS A 29 21.29 -6.64 -1.08
N LEU A 30 21.73 -6.60 0.17
CA LEU A 30 20.86 -6.89 1.31
C LEU A 30 19.82 -5.78 1.53
N ALA A 31 20.23 -4.51 1.41
CA ALA A 31 19.30 -3.38 1.48
C ALA A 31 18.22 -3.49 0.39
N HIS A 32 18.59 -3.87 -0.84
CA HIS A 32 17.64 -4.11 -1.93
C HIS A 32 16.70 -5.26 -1.59
N LEU A 33 17.24 -6.42 -1.20
CA LEU A 33 16.46 -7.60 -0.85
C LEU A 33 15.38 -7.27 0.20
N VAL A 34 15.75 -6.57 1.28
CA VAL A 34 14.82 -6.18 2.34
C VAL A 34 13.74 -5.21 1.84
N MET A 35 14.09 -4.27 0.95
CA MET A 35 13.08 -3.38 0.34
C MET A 35 12.04 -4.16 -0.48
N ILE A 36 12.47 -5.14 -1.27
CA ILE A 36 11.58 -5.98 -2.08
C ILE A 36 10.73 -6.90 -1.20
N MET A 37 11.33 -7.52 -0.18
CA MET A 37 10.59 -8.32 0.81
C MET A 37 9.47 -7.50 1.46
N GLY A 38 9.69 -6.21 1.74
CA GLY A 38 8.66 -5.33 2.28
C GLY A 38 7.42 -5.23 1.37
N GLN A 39 7.60 -5.17 0.06
CA GLN A 39 6.48 -5.15 -0.90
C GLN A 39 5.73 -6.48 -0.92
N GLU A 40 6.47 -7.59 -0.96
CA GLU A 40 5.89 -8.94 -1.00
C GLU A 40 5.12 -9.28 0.29
N ILE A 41 5.60 -8.82 1.45
CA ILE A 41 4.88 -8.95 2.73
C ILE A 41 3.54 -8.21 2.67
N VAL A 42 3.51 -6.98 2.15
CA VAL A 42 2.27 -6.20 2.01
C VAL A 42 1.30 -6.89 1.05
N HIS A 43 1.79 -7.43 -0.07
CA HIS A 43 0.98 -8.18 -1.03
C HIS A 43 0.41 -9.47 -0.43
N GLY A 44 1.22 -10.24 0.30
CA GLY A 44 0.77 -11.45 0.99
C GLY A 44 -0.30 -11.14 2.04
N TRP A 45 -0.08 -10.11 2.86
CA TRP A 45 -1.06 -9.64 3.84
C TRP A 45 -2.36 -9.20 3.19
N LEU A 46 -2.29 -8.43 2.10
CA LEU A 46 -3.48 -7.96 1.38
C LEU A 46 -4.27 -9.12 0.76
N THR A 47 -3.58 -10.11 0.20
CA THR A 47 -4.17 -11.33 -0.34
C THR A 47 -4.89 -12.10 0.75
N HIS A 48 -4.25 -12.29 1.91
CA HIS A 48 -4.84 -12.95 3.06
C HIS A 48 -6.09 -12.20 3.57
N LYS A 49 -6.01 -10.88 3.73
CA LYS A 49 -7.14 -10.02 4.14
C LYS A 49 -8.32 -10.09 3.16
N ARG A 50 -8.05 -10.26 1.87
CA ARG A 50 -9.06 -10.31 0.80
C ARG A 50 -9.51 -11.72 0.42
N LYS A 51 -9.10 -12.74 1.19
CA LYS A 51 -9.52 -14.13 0.96
C LYS A 51 -11.04 -14.28 0.96
N ASN A 52 -11.74 -13.50 1.79
CA ASN A 52 -13.20 -13.50 1.85
C ASN A 52 -13.77 -12.37 0.98
N LYS A 53 -14.85 -12.65 0.26
CA LYS A 53 -15.59 -11.61 -0.47
C LYS A 53 -16.06 -10.55 0.52
N SER A 54 -15.57 -9.32 0.33
CA SER A 54 -16.11 -8.16 1.04
C SER A 54 -17.38 -7.70 0.35
N ALA A 55 -18.36 -7.20 1.12
CA ALA A 55 -19.51 -6.53 0.55
C ALA A 55 -19.05 -5.32 -0.28
N VAL A 56 -19.77 -5.05 -1.38
CA VAL A 56 -19.56 -3.82 -2.13
C VAL A 56 -20.00 -2.66 -1.24
N PRO A 57 -19.13 -1.67 -0.96
CA PRO A 57 -19.51 -0.56 -0.10
C PRO A 57 -20.59 0.28 -0.80
N GLU A 58 -21.53 0.83 -0.03
CA GLU A 58 -22.60 1.66 -0.61
C GLU A 58 -22.07 2.98 -1.18
N ASN A 59 -21.00 3.51 -0.59
CA ASN A 59 -20.39 4.78 -0.97
C ASN A 59 -18.89 4.77 -0.60
N ILE A 60 -18.16 5.80 -1.05
CA ILE A 60 -16.72 5.89 -0.79
C ILE A 60 -16.39 6.05 0.69
N GLU A 61 -17.27 6.65 1.48
CA GLU A 61 -17.04 6.86 2.91
C GLU A 61 -17.11 5.55 3.69
N ASN A 62 -17.95 4.62 3.23
CA ASN A 62 -18.06 3.26 3.78
C ASN A 62 -17.00 2.29 3.21
N PHE A 63 -16.09 2.75 2.34
CA PHE A 63 -15.02 1.91 1.82
C PHE A 63 -13.86 1.80 2.82
N HIS A 64 -13.75 0.67 3.52
CA HIS A 64 -12.68 0.40 4.48
C HIS A 64 -11.26 0.59 3.93
N GLY A 65 -11.06 0.41 2.62
CA GLY A 65 -9.76 0.60 1.95
C GLY A 65 -9.45 2.05 1.54
N LYS A 66 -10.31 3.02 1.86
CA LYS A 66 -10.21 4.41 1.36
C LYS A 66 -8.85 5.03 1.66
N ASN A 67 -8.37 4.91 2.89
CA ASN A 67 -7.11 5.51 3.32
C ASN A 67 -5.88 4.88 2.63
N PHE A 68 -6.00 3.63 2.16
CA PHE A 68 -4.92 2.95 1.43
C PHE A 68 -4.82 3.44 -0.02
N ILE A 69 -5.96 3.81 -0.62
CA ILE A 69 -6.02 4.24 -2.02
C ILE A 69 -6.05 5.75 -2.18
N LEU A 70 -6.29 6.56 -1.14
CA LEU A 70 -6.41 8.01 -1.29
C LEU A 70 -5.04 8.69 -1.29
N ASN A 71 -4.72 9.39 -2.38
CA ASN A 71 -3.44 10.11 -2.58
C ASN A 71 -2.11 9.30 -2.58
N PRO A 72 -2.04 7.99 -2.86
CA PRO A 72 -0.76 7.30 -3.00
C PRO A 72 -0.07 7.61 -4.35
N CYS A 73 -0.83 8.01 -5.37
CA CYS A 73 -0.28 8.41 -6.67
C CYS A 73 -1.23 9.33 -7.43
N ARG A 74 -0.74 9.94 -8.51
CA ARG A 74 -1.50 10.86 -9.38
C ARG A 74 -2.83 10.28 -9.87
N MET A 75 -2.91 8.97 -10.12
CA MET A 75 -4.16 8.33 -10.57
C MET A 75 -5.23 8.29 -9.49
N TRP A 76 -4.83 8.21 -8.23
CA TRP A 76 -5.68 7.99 -7.06
C TRP A 76 -5.76 9.20 -6.12
N VAL A 77 -5.35 10.38 -6.59
CA VAL A 77 -5.63 11.62 -5.85
C VAL A 77 -7.14 11.81 -5.70
N LYS A 78 -7.57 12.59 -4.70
CA LYS A 78 -9.00 12.81 -4.35
C LYS A 78 -9.94 12.95 -5.54
N ASP A 79 -9.53 13.71 -6.56
CA ASP A 79 -10.31 13.98 -7.78
C ASP A 79 -9.68 13.38 -9.05
N GLY A 80 -8.80 12.39 -8.87
CA GLY A 80 -8.11 11.67 -9.93
C GLY A 80 -9.00 10.72 -10.72
N PRO A 81 -8.53 10.23 -11.88
CA PRO A 81 -9.33 9.40 -12.77
C PRO A 81 -9.83 8.12 -12.11
N ARG A 82 -9.01 7.44 -11.28
CA ARG A 82 -9.44 6.22 -10.59
C ARG A 82 -10.49 6.49 -9.51
N MET A 83 -10.37 7.61 -8.79
CA MET A 83 -11.36 8.00 -7.79
C MET A 83 -12.71 8.34 -8.45
N LYS A 84 -12.71 9.01 -9.59
CA LYS A 84 -13.93 9.28 -10.38
C LYS A 84 -14.59 7.98 -10.87
N ASN A 85 -13.81 7.07 -11.43
CA ASN A 85 -14.32 5.77 -11.89
C ASN A 85 -14.90 4.95 -10.74
N LEU A 86 -14.26 4.98 -9.57
CA LEU A 86 -14.78 4.32 -8.37
C LEU A 86 -16.11 4.92 -7.93
N LYS A 87 -16.23 6.26 -7.85
CA LYS A 87 -17.51 6.94 -7.54
C LYS A 87 -18.62 6.50 -8.49
N GLN A 88 -18.35 6.51 -9.79
CA GLN A 88 -19.31 6.12 -10.82
C GLN A 88 -19.72 4.64 -10.70
N ALA A 89 -18.77 3.75 -10.45
CA ALA A 89 -19.04 2.31 -10.28
C ALA A 89 -19.94 2.04 -9.05
N LEU A 90 -19.74 2.76 -7.95
CA LEU A 90 -20.58 2.64 -6.75
C LEU A 90 -21.98 3.22 -6.98
N GLN A 91 -22.10 4.33 -7.71
CA GLN A 91 -23.41 4.88 -8.08
C GLN A 91 -24.21 3.92 -8.98
N LYS A 92 -23.57 3.28 -9.95
CA LYS A 92 -24.23 2.28 -10.82
C LYS A 92 -24.74 1.07 -10.04
N ASN A 93 -23.98 0.60 -9.05
CA ASN A 93 -24.39 -0.54 -8.22
C ASN A 93 -25.51 -0.19 -7.21
N LYS A 94 -25.80 1.09 -6.94
CA LYS A 94 -26.93 1.48 -6.08
C LYS A 94 -28.31 1.31 -6.73
N HIS A 95 -28.36 1.11 -8.05
CA HIS A 95 -29.61 1.02 -8.83
C HIS A 95 -29.93 -0.41 -9.31
N LEU A 96 -29.23 -1.41 -8.77
CA LEU A 96 -29.49 -2.84 -8.91
C LEU A 96 -29.90 -3.40 -7.54
#